data_AF-A0A0Q8RC19-F1
#
_entry.id   AF-A0A0Q8RC19-F1
#
_cell.length_a   1.000
_cell.length_b   1.000
_cell.length_c   1.000
_cell.angle_alpha   90.00
_cell.angle_beta   90.00
_cell.angle_gamma   90.00
#
_symmetry.space_group_name_H-M   'P 1'
#
loop_
_entity.id
_entity.type
_entity.pdbx_description
1 polymer ?
#
loop_
_entity_poly.entity_id
_entity_poly.type
_entity_poly.pdbx_seq_one_letter_code
_entity_poly.pdbx_strand_id
1 'polypeptide(L)'
;MYAVKANPSPDLIQILWENGITHFDVASIAEVRLVAGVAPEATLCFMHPVKAEEAIAEAYFNHGVRTFSLDSVEELEKIVRATEGATDLTLCVRLRVSSEMSKLSLASKFGVEQAEAKELLQRTRQVADALGICFHVGSQAMSPSAYVQAMERVRAAIVSAAVTVDVIDVGGGFPSVYPGMEPPALEAYFGAIHQAFESLPVSYSSELWCEPGRALCAEYASLLVRVERRRGDELYINDGAYGALFDAAHIGWRFPVKLLREPDSNARDVAFSFYGPTCDDMDRMAGPFMLPVDVGPGDYIEIGMLGAYGCAMRTGFNGFTAGERVIMDDEPMASLYIADEDVREAVSSNVIKL
;
A
#
# COMPACT_ATOMS: atom_id res chain seq x y z
N MET A 1 -6.36 0.60 -10.50
CA MET A 1 -7.10 0.50 -9.22
C MET A 1 -6.28 1.19 -8.13
N TYR A 2 -6.90 1.65 -7.04
CA TYR A 2 -6.20 2.17 -5.85
C TYR A 2 -6.57 1.39 -4.59
N ALA A 3 -5.57 1.03 -3.77
CA ALA A 3 -5.79 0.34 -2.50
C ALA A 3 -6.07 1.34 -1.36
N VAL A 4 -7.34 1.48 -0.98
CA VAL A 4 -7.84 2.53 -0.06
C VAL A 4 -7.21 2.45 1.33
N LYS A 5 -6.90 1.23 1.80
CA LYS A 5 -6.20 0.98 3.06
C LYS A 5 -4.88 1.74 3.21
N ALA A 6 -4.23 2.12 2.10
CA ALA A 6 -3.00 2.89 2.15
C ALA A 6 -3.24 4.32 2.62
N ASN A 7 -4.31 4.97 2.17
CA ASN A 7 -4.72 6.28 2.65
C ASN A 7 -6.21 6.52 2.34
N PRO A 8 -7.10 6.41 3.34
CA PRO A 8 -8.54 6.57 3.15
C PRO A 8 -8.98 8.04 3.19
N SER A 9 -8.10 9.01 2.91
CA SER A 9 -8.47 10.42 2.85
C SER A 9 -9.49 10.66 1.72
N PRO A 10 -10.68 11.24 2.02
CA PRO A 10 -11.66 11.60 0.99
C PRO A 10 -11.06 12.50 -0.11
N ASP A 11 -10.22 13.46 0.29
CA ASP A 11 -9.58 14.41 -0.63
C ASP A 11 -8.67 13.68 -1.63
N LEU A 12 -7.88 12.71 -1.16
CA LEU A 12 -7.01 11.89 -2.02
C LEU A 12 -7.82 11.00 -2.96
N ILE A 13 -8.87 10.35 -2.44
CA ILE A 13 -9.75 9.49 -3.24
C ILE A 13 -10.38 10.29 -4.38
N GLN A 14 -10.84 11.51 -4.10
CA GLN A 14 -11.40 12.41 -5.10
C GLN A 14 -10.35 12.79 -6.15
N ILE A 15 -9.14 13.20 -5.72
CA ILE A 15 -8.04 13.55 -6.65
C ILE A 15 -7.71 12.36 -7.56
N LEU A 16 -7.58 11.16 -7.01
CA LEU A 16 -7.28 9.95 -7.79
C LEU A 16 -8.38 9.63 -8.80
N TRP A 17 -9.65 9.77 -8.40
CA TRP A 17 -10.80 9.58 -9.29
C TRP A 17 -10.79 10.59 -10.46
N GLU A 18 -10.61 11.88 -10.14
CA GLU A 18 -10.54 12.96 -11.14
C GLU A 18 -9.36 12.80 -12.12
N ASN A 19 -8.30 12.08 -11.71
CA ASN A 19 -7.13 11.78 -12.52
C ASN A 19 -7.16 10.38 -13.15
N GLY A 20 -8.32 9.73 -13.21
CA GLY A 20 -8.54 8.54 -14.03
C GLY A 20 -8.43 7.19 -13.30
N ILE A 21 -8.26 7.18 -11.97
CA ILE A 21 -8.41 5.95 -11.20
C ILE A 21 -9.89 5.65 -11.03
N THR A 22 -10.39 4.65 -11.77
CA THR A 22 -11.82 4.31 -11.77
C THR A 22 -12.19 3.11 -10.89
N HIS A 23 -11.20 2.42 -10.34
CA HIS A 23 -11.38 1.20 -9.55
C HIS A 23 -10.71 1.33 -8.18
N PHE A 24 -11.33 0.83 -7.12
CA PHE A 24 -10.81 0.90 -5.76
C PHE A 24 -10.84 -0.47 -5.05
N ASP A 25 -9.67 -0.92 -4.57
CA ASP A 25 -9.53 -2.03 -3.62
C ASP A 25 -9.95 -1.51 -2.24
N VAL A 26 -11.06 -2.05 -1.74
CA VAL A 26 -11.63 -1.77 -0.43
C VAL A 26 -11.57 -3.03 0.45
N ALA A 27 -11.14 -2.84 1.69
CA ALA A 27 -10.89 -3.91 2.65
C ALA A 27 -11.98 -4.03 3.73
N SER A 28 -12.95 -3.12 3.77
CA SER A 28 -14.04 -3.14 4.74
C SER A 28 -15.30 -2.44 4.22
N ILE A 29 -16.44 -2.71 4.85
CA ILE A 29 -17.69 -2.00 4.52
C ILE A 29 -17.60 -0.48 4.79
N ALA A 30 -16.75 -0.05 5.73
CA ALA A 30 -16.50 1.37 5.97
C ALA A 30 -15.80 2.02 4.78
N GLU A 31 -14.81 1.34 4.19
CA GLU A 31 -14.15 1.80 2.97
C GLU A 31 -15.09 1.76 1.75
N VAL A 32 -15.95 0.75 1.63
CA VAL A 32 -17.00 0.70 0.60
C VAL A 32 -17.89 1.94 0.68
N ARG A 33 -18.45 2.23 1.86
CA ARG A 33 -19.31 3.40 2.09
C ARG A 33 -18.58 4.72 1.83
N LEU A 34 -17.31 4.81 2.24
CA LEU A 34 -16.47 5.98 2.02
C LEU A 34 -16.31 6.26 0.53
N VAL A 35 -15.82 5.29 -0.25
CA VAL A 35 -15.58 5.50 -1.68
C VAL A 35 -16.90 5.70 -2.42
N ALA A 36 -17.96 4.95 -2.09
CA ALA A 36 -19.28 5.15 -2.69
C ALA A 36 -19.85 6.56 -2.42
N GLY A 37 -19.48 7.19 -1.31
CA GLY A 37 -19.87 8.57 -0.99
C GLY A 37 -19.03 9.63 -1.71
N VAL A 38 -17.75 9.35 -1.97
CA VAL A 38 -16.81 10.30 -2.60
C VAL A 38 -16.83 10.18 -4.13
N ALA A 39 -16.83 8.97 -4.66
CA ALA A 39 -16.83 8.63 -6.09
C ALA A 39 -17.92 7.58 -6.39
N PRO A 40 -19.20 7.99 -6.52
CA PRO A 40 -20.33 7.08 -6.65
C PRO A 40 -20.33 6.19 -7.91
N GLU A 41 -19.62 6.61 -8.95
CA GLU A 41 -19.49 5.87 -10.22
C GLU A 41 -18.28 4.92 -10.24
N ALA A 42 -17.51 4.87 -9.16
CA ALA A 42 -16.32 4.05 -9.10
C ALA A 42 -16.64 2.56 -8.95
N THR A 43 -15.85 1.72 -9.62
CA THR A 43 -15.92 0.27 -9.41
C THR A 43 -15.22 -0.09 -8.11
N LEU A 44 -15.95 -0.69 -7.19
CA LEU A 44 -15.43 -1.14 -5.89
C LEU A 44 -15.14 -2.64 -5.93
N CYS A 45 -13.95 -3.02 -5.47
CA CYS A 45 -13.52 -4.41 -5.35
C CYS A 45 -13.26 -4.74 -3.88
N PHE A 46 -14.07 -5.61 -3.28
CA PHE A 46 -13.95 -5.97 -1.87
C PHE A 46 -12.91 -7.08 -1.68
N MET A 47 -11.64 -6.68 -1.64
CA MET A 47 -10.49 -7.60 -1.76
C MET A 47 -9.93 -8.11 -0.44
N HIS A 48 -10.57 -7.83 0.69
CA HIS A 48 -10.25 -8.53 1.94
C HIS A 48 -10.80 -9.97 1.88
N PRO A 49 -9.97 -11.02 2.04
CA PRO A 49 -10.39 -12.40 1.81
C PRO A 49 -11.27 -12.97 2.94
N VAL A 50 -11.35 -12.30 4.09
CA VAL A 50 -12.21 -12.71 5.22
C VAL A 50 -13.18 -11.59 5.57
N LYS A 51 -14.46 -11.76 5.27
CA LYS A 51 -15.49 -10.72 5.44
C LYS A 51 -16.61 -11.18 6.37
N ALA A 52 -17.26 -10.21 7.00
CA ALA A 52 -18.53 -10.44 7.69
C ALA A 52 -19.63 -10.67 6.64
N GLU A 53 -20.57 -11.58 6.90
CA GLU A 53 -21.60 -11.98 5.92
C GLU A 53 -22.52 -10.79 5.60
N GLU A 54 -22.89 -10.02 6.62
CA GLU A 54 -23.64 -8.77 6.53
C GLU A 54 -22.91 -7.68 5.74
N ALA A 55 -21.57 -7.63 5.80
CA ALA A 55 -20.78 -6.68 5.04
C ALA A 55 -20.75 -7.04 3.55
N ILE A 56 -20.73 -8.33 3.20
CA ILE A 56 -20.85 -8.79 1.82
C ILE A 56 -22.23 -8.44 1.26
N ALA A 57 -23.29 -8.75 2.00
CA ALA A 57 -24.67 -8.46 1.58
C ALA A 57 -24.87 -6.96 1.34
N GLU A 58 -24.44 -6.12 2.27
CA GLU A 58 -24.53 -4.67 2.12
C GLU A 58 -23.73 -4.16 0.92
N ALA A 59 -22.47 -4.61 0.77
CA ALA A 59 -21.63 -4.22 -0.36
C ALA A 59 -22.30 -4.56 -1.71
N TYR A 60 -22.87 -5.77 -1.83
CA TYR A 60 -23.52 -6.22 -3.06
C TYR A 60 -24.83 -5.47 -3.36
N PHE A 61 -25.76 -5.45 -2.41
CA PHE A 61 -27.13 -4.94 -2.62
C PHE A 61 -27.23 -3.42 -2.56
N ASN A 62 -26.45 -2.77 -1.70
CA ASN A 62 -26.57 -1.33 -1.47
C ASN A 62 -25.53 -0.50 -2.21
N HIS A 63 -24.37 -1.09 -2.52
CA HIS A 63 -23.24 -0.38 -3.12
C HIS A 63 -22.79 -0.92 -4.48
N GLY A 64 -23.49 -1.91 -5.04
CA GLY A 64 -23.20 -2.41 -6.39
C GLY A 64 -21.88 -3.17 -6.51
N VAL A 65 -21.27 -3.60 -5.41
CA VAL A 65 -20.02 -4.40 -5.46
C VAL A 65 -20.29 -5.73 -6.14
N ARG A 66 -19.49 -6.07 -7.14
CA ARG A 66 -19.52 -7.36 -7.86
C ARG A 66 -18.25 -8.17 -7.73
N THR A 67 -17.15 -7.52 -7.36
CA THR A 67 -15.85 -8.14 -7.22
C THR A 67 -15.54 -8.44 -5.76
N PHE A 68 -15.29 -9.70 -5.43
CA PHE A 68 -14.91 -10.15 -4.10
C PHE A 68 -13.70 -11.05 -4.16
N SER A 69 -12.76 -10.89 -3.23
CA SER A 69 -11.70 -11.88 -3.04
C SER A 69 -12.07 -12.93 -2.00
N LEU A 70 -11.42 -14.09 -2.08
CA LEU A 70 -11.59 -15.19 -1.14
C LEU A 70 -10.33 -16.05 -1.10
N ASP A 71 -10.10 -16.74 0.01
CA ASP A 71 -8.98 -17.69 0.16
C ASP A 71 -9.39 -19.04 0.77
N SER A 72 -10.69 -19.29 0.94
CA SER A 72 -11.21 -20.55 1.47
C SER A 72 -12.57 -20.93 0.87
N VAL A 73 -12.94 -22.20 1.02
CA VAL A 73 -14.25 -22.71 0.60
C VAL A 73 -15.36 -22.10 1.46
N GLU A 74 -15.10 -21.91 2.75
CA GLU A 74 -16.05 -21.30 3.68
C GLU A 74 -16.38 -19.86 3.29
N GLU A 75 -15.38 -19.11 2.81
CA GLU A 75 -15.60 -17.75 2.31
C GLU A 75 -16.37 -17.76 0.98
N LEU A 76 -16.08 -18.69 0.07
CA LEU A 76 -16.85 -18.86 -1.16
C LEU A 76 -18.33 -19.07 -0.87
N GLU A 77 -18.63 -20.04 0.00
CA GLU A 77 -20.00 -20.36 0.40
C GLU A 77 -20.68 -19.17 1.10
N LYS A 78 -19.93 -18.42 1.91
CA LYS A 78 -20.43 -17.19 2.55
C LYS A 78 -20.79 -16.12 1.53
N ILE A 79 -19.95 -15.88 0.52
CA ILE A 79 -20.23 -14.91 -0.55
C ILE A 79 -21.49 -15.33 -1.31
N VAL A 80 -21.61 -16.59 -1.70
CA VAL A 80 -22.79 -17.11 -2.43
C VAL A 80 -24.06 -16.95 -1.60
N ARG A 81 -24.04 -17.26 -0.30
CA ARG A 81 -25.22 -17.07 0.58
C ARG A 81 -25.57 -15.59 0.76
N ALA A 82 -24.58 -14.74 1.06
CA ALA A 82 -24.78 -13.32 1.32
C ALA A 82 -25.31 -12.54 0.10
N THR A 83 -25.02 -13.03 -1.10
CA THR A 83 -25.47 -12.46 -2.38
C THR A 83 -26.69 -13.17 -2.95
N GLU A 84 -27.34 -14.05 -2.17
CA GLU A 84 -28.53 -14.82 -2.56
C GLU A 84 -28.35 -15.65 -3.85
N GLY A 85 -27.13 -16.16 -4.10
CA GLY A 85 -26.82 -16.95 -5.29
C GLY A 85 -26.66 -16.13 -6.56
N ALA A 86 -26.22 -14.88 -6.45
CA ALA A 86 -25.93 -14.00 -7.57
C ALA A 86 -25.02 -14.66 -8.63
N THR A 87 -25.33 -14.42 -9.90
CA THR A 87 -24.61 -14.99 -11.05
C THR A 87 -23.78 -13.96 -11.80
N ASP A 88 -23.66 -12.73 -11.27
CA ASP A 88 -22.94 -11.59 -11.88
C ASP A 88 -21.67 -11.23 -11.09
N LEU A 89 -21.08 -12.23 -10.41
CA LEU A 89 -19.94 -12.03 -9.52
C LEU A 89 -18.60 -12.25 -10.23
N THR A 90 -17.65 -11.37 -9.95
CA THR A 90 -16.23 -11.59 -10.21
C THR A 90 -15.58 -12.06 -8.91
N LEU A 91 -15.11 -13.30 -8.87
CA LEU A 91 -14.54 -13.90 -7.67
C LEU A 91 -13.05 -14.16 -7.84
N CYS A 92 -12.23 -13.48 -7.06
CA CYS A 92 -10.77 -13.57 -7.12
C CYS A 92 -10.22 -14.49 -6.02
N VAL A 93 -9.72 -15.67 -6.39
CA VAL A 93 -9.08 -16.59 -5.45
C VAL A 93 -7.68 -16.10 -5.12
N ARG A 94 -7.44 -15.79 -3.85
CA ARG A 94 -6.15 -15.29 -3.36
C ARG A 94 -5.19 -16.43 -3.07
N LEU A 95 -4.08 -16.48 -3.81
CA LEU A 95 -3.00 -17.43 -3.56
C LEU A 95 -2.01 -16.91 -2.52
N ARG A 96 -1.47 -17.83 -1.71
CA ARG A 96 -0.31 -17.54 -0.88
C ARG A 96 0.96 -17.53 -1.73
N VAL A 97 1.73 -16.46 -1.60
CA VAL A 97 3.01 -16.28 -2.29
C VAL A 97 4.09 -15.85 -1.30
N SER A 98 5.37 -16.08 -1.65
CA SER A 98 6.48 -15.60 -0.83
C SER A 98 6.53 -14.08 -0.78
N SER A 99 6.92 -13.53 0.36
CA SER A 99 7.12 -12.10 0.57
C SER A 99 8.57 -11.77 0.97
N GLU A 100 9.53 -12.68 0.73
CA GLU A 100 10.92 -12.53 1.16
C GLU A 100 11.62 -11.30 0.55
N MET A 101 11.14 -10.82 -0.59
CA MET A 101 11.67 -9.64 -1.30
C MET A 101 10.95 -8.33 -0.95
N SER A 102 10.11 -8.35 0.09
CA SER A 102 9.36 -7.19 0.59
C SER A 102 9.84 -6.77 1.98
N LYS A 103 9.67 -5.49 2.33
CA LYS A 103 10.00 -5.02 3.68
C LYS A 103 8.97 -5.44 4.72
N LEU A 104 7.69 -5.54 4.33
CA LEU A 104 6.61 -5.97 5.20
C LEU A 104 5.90 -7.18 4.61
N SER A 105 6.04 -8.32 5.29
CA SER A 105 5.37 -9.57 4.92
C SER A 105 3.88 -9.49 5.20
N LEU A 106 3.07 -9.89 4.21
CA LEU A 106 1.63 -10.17 4.36
C LEU A 106 1.32 -11.66 4.18
N ALA A 107 2.35 -12.48 3.95
CA ALA A 107 2.22 -13.86 3.51
C ALA A 107 1.83 -14.84 4.63
N SER A 108 1.87 -14.44 5.91
CA SER A 108 1.53 -15.31 7.04
C SER A 108 0.03 -15.46 7.27
N LYS A 109 -0.76 -14.42 6.96
CA LYS A 109 -2.17 -14.33 7.38
C LYS A 109 -3.18 -14.83 6.33
N PHE A 110 -2.89 -14.65 5.04
CA PHE A 110 -3.90 -14.82 3.98
C PHE A 110 -3.38 -15.61 2.79
N GLY A 111 -4.34 -16.17 2.05
CA GLY A 111 -4.11 -16.88 0.80
C GLY A 111 -4.11 -18.39 0.99
N VAL A 112 -4.69 -19.06 0.00
CA VAL A 112 -4.78 -20.52 -0.07
C VAL A 112 -3.42 -21.11 -0.43
N GLU A 113 -3.08 -22.23 0.21
CA GLU A 113 -1.88 -22.98 -0.14
C GLU A 113 -2.05 -23.67 -1.50
N GLN A 114 -0.94 -23.93 -2.18
CA GLN A 114 -0.97 -24.46 -3.54
C GLN A 114 -1.69 -25.82 -3.66
N ALA A 115 -1.66 -26.64 -2.60
CA ALA A 115 -2.33 -27.93 -2.55
C ALA A 115 -3.87 -27.81 -2.54
N GLU A 116 -4.39 -26.76 -1.90
CA GLU A 116 -5.83 -26.51 -1.72
C GLU A 116 -6.40 -25.62 -2.84
N ALA A 117 -5.54 -24.83 -3.49
CA ALA A 117 -5.91 -23.91 -4.56
C ALA A 117 -6.71 -24.57 -5.69
N LYS A 118 -6.38 -25.82 -6.05
CA LYS A 118 -7.05 -26.55 -7.13
C LYS A 118 -8.55 -26.68 -6.90
N GLU A 119 -8.93 -27.17 -5.73
CA GLU A 119 -10.34 -27.39 -5.39
C GLU A 119 -11.09 -26.06 -5.32
N LEU A 120 -10.49 -25.05 -4.67
CA LEU A 120 -11.11 -23.75 -4.51
C LEU A 120 -11.34 -23.05 -5.86
N LEU A 121 -10.35 -23.09 -6.76
CA LEU A 121 -10.47 -22.53 -8.12
C LEU A 121 -11.60 -23.21 -8.92
N GLN A 122 -11.66 -24.54 -8.87
CA GLN A 122 -12.70 -25.30 -9.57
C GLN A 122 -14.10 -24.97 -9.06
N ARG A 123 -14.29 -24.92 -7.73
CA ARG A 123 -15.57 -24.55 -7.12
C ARG A 123 -15.95 -23.11 -7.44
N THR A 124 -15.01 -22.17 -7.35
CA THR A 124 -15.25 -20.75 -7.63
C THR A 124 -15.70 -20.55 -9.08
N ARG A 125 -15.08 -21.24 -10.05
CA ARG A 125 -15.48 -21.18 -11.47
C ARG A 125 -16.94 -21.59 -11.72
N GLN A 126 -17.50 -22.49 -10.90
CA GLN A 126 -18.88 -22.96 -11.09
C GLN A 126 -19.94 -21.93 -10.71
N VAL A 127 -19.57 -20.92 -9.90
CA VAL A 127 -20.53 -19.94 -9.36
C VAL A 127 -20.21 -18.51 -9.75
N ALA A 128 -18.99 -18.23 -10.21
CA ALA A 128 -18.56 -16.92 -10.67
C ALA A 128 -18.85 -16.71 -12.16
N ASP A 129 -19.27 -15.49 -12.52
CA ASP A 129 -19.33 -15.03 -13.91
C ASP A 129 -17.91 -14.84 -14.45
N ALA A 130 -17.03 -14.22 -13.64
CA ALA A 130 -15.62 -14.10 -13.91
C ALA A 130 -14.78 -14.71 -12.78
N LEU A 131 -13.85 -15.61 -13.14
CA LEU A 131 -12.89 -16.16 -12.19
C LEU A 131 -11.59 -15.37 -12.25
N GLY A 132 -11.22 -14.79 -11.12
CA GLY A 132 -9.92 -14.17 -10.92
C GLY A 132 -8.97 -15.02 -10.09
N ILE A 133 -7.67 -14.82 -10.28
CA ILE A 133 -6.63 -15.21 -9.33
C ILE A 133 -5.92 -13.95 -8.86
N CYS A 134 -5.80 -13.77 -7.55
CA CYS A 134 -5.05 -12.66 -6.98
C CYS A 134 -3.92 -13.12 -6.05
N PHE A 135 -2.92 -12.27 -5.86
CA PHE A 135 -1.87 -12.48 -4.86
C PHE A 135 -1.33 -11.13 -4.37
N HIS A 136 -0.49 -11.14 -3.34
CA HIS A 136 0.19 -9.92 -2.88
C HIS A 136 1.60 -10.26 -2.40
N VAL A 137 2.61 -9.60 -2.98
CA VAL A 137 4.03 -9.89 -2.72
C VAL A 137 4.58 -9.27 -1.42
N GLY A 138 3.73 -8.71 -0.56
CA GLY A 138 4.11 -7.86 0.58
C GLY A 138 4.25 -6.38 0.22
N SER A 139 4.40 -5.51 1.23
CA SER A 139 4.55 -4.05 1.03
C SER A 139 6.01 -3.68 0.76
N GLN A 140 6.24 -2.68 -0.09
CA GLN A 140 7.57 -2.17 -0.43
C GLN A 140 8.47 -3.29 -0.99
N ALA A 141 8.04 -3.89 -2.10
CA ALA A 141 8.77 -4.92 -2.82
C ALA A 141 9.98 -4.28 -3.53
N MET A 142 11.19 -4.57 -3.05
CA MET A 142 12.42 -3.92 -3.54
C MET A 142 12.99 -4.56 -4.81
N SER A 143 12.30 -5.56 -5.38
CA SER A 143 12.69 -6.21 -6.62
C SER A 143 11.48 -6.62 -7.47
N PRO A 144 11.48 -6.35 -8.80
CA PRO A 144 10.50 -6.88 -9.75
C PRO A 144 10.38 -8.41 -9.74
N SER A 145 11.45 -9.13 -9.38
CA SER A 145 11.45 -10.60 -9.35
C SER A 145 10.45 -11.18 -8.36
N ALA A 146 9.99 -10.39 -7.37
CA ALA A 146 8.91 -10.79 -6.45
C ALA A 146 7.63 -11.16 -7.19
N TYR A 147 7.25 -10.37 -8.18
CA TYR A 147 6.06 -10.61 -8.98
C TYR A 147 6.25 -11.78 -9.93
N VAL A 148 7.43 -11.92 -10.55
CA VAL A 148 7.74 -13.06 -11.43
C VAL A 148 7.62 -14.39 -10.68
N GLN A 149 8.19 -14.48 -9.47
CA GLN A 149 8.09 -15.69 -8.65
C GLN A 149 6.65 -16.00 -8.21
N ALA A 150 5.85 -14.96 -7.92
CA ALA A 150 4.44 -15.12 -7.61
C ALA A 150 3.64 -15.61 -8.84
N MET A 151 3.92 -15.08 -10.03
CA MET A 151 3.29 -15.50 -11.29
C MET A 151 3.57 -16.96 -11.64
N GLU A 152 4.73 -17.51 -11.28
CA GLU A 152 4.99 -18.95 -11.46
C GLU A 152 4.06 -19.83 -10.59
N ARG A 153 3.68 -19.36 -9.40
CA ARG A 153 2.68 -20.04 -8.57
C ARG A 153 1.29 -19.94 -9.19
N VAL A 154 0.95 -18.80 -9.76
CA VAL A 154 -0.29 -18.59 -10.53
C VAL A 154 -0.36 -19.57 -11.69
N ARG A 155 0.69 -19.65 -12.52
CA ARG A 155 0.79 -20.62 -13.62
C ARG A 155 0.52 -22.04 -13.15
N ALA A 156 1.21 -22.48 -12.10
CA ALA A 156 1.09 -23.83 -11.59
C ALA A 156 -0.32 -24.11 -11.05
N ALA A 157 -0.97 -23.12 -10.41
CA ALA A 157 -2.34 -23.24 -9.94
C ALA A 157 -3.33 -23.40 -11.11
N ILE A 158 -3.20 -22.58 -12.17
CA ILE A 158 -4.05 -22.66 -13.37
C ILE A 158 -3.95 -24.03 -14.02
N VAL A 159 -2.71 -24.51 -14.27
CA VAL A 159 -2.47 -25.80 -14.91
C VAL A 159 -3.01 -26.96 -14.07
N SER A 160 -2.80 -26.92 -12.75
CA SER A 160 -3.26 -27.97 -11.83
C SER A 160 -4.80 -28.04 -11.72
N ALA A 161 -5.45 -26.87 -11.68
CA ALA A 161 -6.89 -26.73 -11.58
C ALA A 161 -7.62 -27.00 -12.91
N ALA A 162 -6.94 -26.79 -14.03
CA ALA A 162 -7.49 -26.90 -15.39
C ALA A 162 -8.76 -26.05 -15.56
N VAL A 163 -8.70 -24.79 -15.10
CA VAL A 163 -9.79 -23.80 -15.20
C VAL A 163 -9.41 -22.65 -16.13
N THR A 164 -10.41 -22.02 -16.73
CA THR A 164 -10.25 -20.73 -17.42
C THR A 164 -10.28 -19.61 -16.40
N VAL A 165 -9.31 -18.70 -16.47
CA VAL A 165 -9.17 -17.54 -15.59
C VAL A 165 -9.33 -16.29 -16.44
N ASP A 166 -10.17 -15.37 -15.98
CA ASP A 166 -10.54 -14.14 -16.68
C ASP A 166 -9.77 -12.93 -16.14
N VAL A 167 -9.28 -13.00 -14.90
CA VAL A 167 -8.56 -11.89 -14.26
C VAL A 167 -7.33 -12.42 -13.53
N ILE A 168 -6.18 -11.78 -13.74
CA ILE A 168 -4.99 -11.94 -12.91
C ILE A 168 -4.71 -10.62 -12.21
N ASP A 169 -4.79 -10.64 -10.88
CA ASP A 169 -4.50 -9.48 -10.05
C ASP A 169 -3.20 -9.69 -9.27
N VAL A 170 -2.21 -8.85 -9.56
CA VAL A 170 -0.89 -8.95 -8.92
C VAL A 170 -0.81 -8.29 -7.55
N GLY A 171 -1.93 -7.70 -7.11
CA GLY A 171 -2.06 -6.98 -5.86
C GLY A 171 -1.20 -5.74 -5.81
N GLY A 172 -0.89 -5.31 -4.59
CA GLY A 172 0.00 -4.19 -4.32
C GLY A 172 1.46 -4.61 -4.11
N GLY A 173 2.21 -3.74 -3.43
CA GLY A 173 3.62 -3.94 -3.12
C GLY A 173 4.56 -3.05 -3.92
N PHE A 174 4.04 -2.34 -4.92
CA PHE A 174 4.78 -1.30 -5.64
C PHE A 174 5.41 -0.32 -4.65
N PRO A 175 6.74 -0.14 -4.69
CA PRO A 175 7.48 0.59 -3.68
C PRO A 175 7.38 2.11 -3.90
N SER A 176 7.80 2.86 -2.88
CA SER A 176 8.14 4.29 -2.97
C SER A 176 9.62 4.48 -2.60
N VAL A 177 10.20 5.65 -2.83
CA VAL A 177 11.54 6.00 -2.33
C VAL A 177 11.44 6.46 -0.88
N TYR A 178 12.40 6.01 -0.07
CA TYR A 178 12.62 6.48 1.29
C TYR A 178 14.13 6.48 1.60
N PRO A 179 14.61 7.21 2.61
CA PRO A 179 16.01 7.14 3.05
C PRO A 179 16.51 5.70 3.26
N GLY A 180 17.51 5.30 2.47
CA GLY A 180 18.08 3.94 2.49
C GLY A 180 17.22 2.87 1.80
N MET A 181 16.18 3.26 1.06
CA MET A 181 15.34 2.38 0.25
C MET A 181 15.12 3.00 -1.13
N GLU A 182 15.96 2.61 -2.08
CA GLU A 182 15.90 3.04 -3.48
C GLU A 182 15.51 1.83 -4.35
N PRO A 183 14.22 1.67 -4.68
CA PRO A 183 13.78 0.59 -5.56
C PRO A 183 14.14 0.93 -7.04
N PRO A 184 14.16 -0.07 -7.93
CA PRO A 184 14.17 0.18 -9.37
C PRO A 184 12.98 1.03 -9.82
N ALA A 185 13.09 1.64 -10.99
CA ALA A 185 11.99 2.37 -11.61
C ALA A 185 10.77 1.46 -11.84
N LEU A 186 9.57 2.00 -11.72
CA LEU A 186 8.32 1.24 -11.80
C LEU A 186 8.12 0.56 -13.17
N GLU A 187 8.68 1.12 -14.24
CA GLU A 187 8.67 0.51 -15.57
C GLU A 187 9.33 -0.87 -15.58
N ALA A 188 10.35 -1.11 -14.74
CA ALA A 188 10.97 -2.41 -14.61
C ALA A 188 10.02 -3.43 -13.96
N TYR A 189 9.19 -2.99 -13.01
CA TYR A 189 8.14 -3.82 -12.41
C TYR A 189 7.06 -4.14 -13.43
N PHE A 190 6.55 -3.13 -14.13
CA PHE A 190 5.50 -3.30 -15.14
C PHE A 190 5.96 -4.21 -16.28
N GLY A 191 7.19 -4.03 -16.77
CA GLY A 191 7.77 -4.90 -17.81
C GLY A 191 7.89 -6.36 -17.36
N ALA A 192 8.39 -6.60 -16.15
CA ALA A 192 8.52 -7.95 -15.60
C ALA A 192 7.15 -8.62 -15.38
N ILE A 193 6.18 -7.88 -14.83
CA ILE A 193 4.81 -8.36 -14.62
C ILE A 193 4.14 -8.68 -15.95
N HIS A 194 4.22 -7.77 -16.93
CA HIS A 194 3.61 -7.95 -18.24
C HIS A 194 4.17 -9.16 -18.97
N GLN A 195 5.51 -9.33 -19.00
CA GLN A 195 6.14 -10.50 -19.60
C GLN A 195 5.72 -11.81 -18.91
N ALA A 196 5.63 -11.81 -17.58
CA ALA A 196 5.17 -12.97 -16.84
C ALA A 196 3.70 -13.29 -17.15
N PHE A 197 2.84 -12.27 -17.22
CA PHE A 197 1.42 -12.42 -17.57
C PHE A 197 1.22 -12.99 -18.98
N GLU A 198 1.90 -12.45 -20.00
CA GLU A 198 1.83 -12.94 -21.39
C GLU A 198 2.22 -14.41 -21.53
N SER A 199 3.03 -14.90 -20.60
CA SER A 199 3.47 -16.29 -20.61
C SER A 199 2.47 -17.23 -19.91
N LEU A 200 1.44 -16.74 -19.21
CA LEU A 200 0.46 -17.56 -18.50
C LEU A 200 -0.48 -18.30 -19.49
N PRO A 201 -0.97 -19.50 -19.12
CA PRO A 201 -1.92 -20.24 -19.95
C PRO A 201 -3.35 -19.70 -19.76
N VAL A 202 -3.56 -18.43 -20.11
CA VAL A 202 -4.86 -17.72 -20.01
C VAL A 202 -5.31 -17.22 -21.37
N SER A 203 -6.58 -16.83 -21.49
CA SER A 203 -7.12 -16.24 -22.73
C SER A 203 -6.49 -14.86 -22.99
N TYR A 204 -6.38 -14.46 -24.26
CA TYR A 204 -5.99 -13.08 -24.61
C TYR A 204 -7.01 -12.03 -24.12
N SER A 205 -8.24 -12.46 -23.84
CA SER A 205 -9.27 -11.61 -23.24
C SER A 205 -9.14 -11.45 -21.72
N SER A 206 -8.17 -12.11 -21.09
CA SER A 206 -8.00 -12.03 -19.64
C SER A 206 -7.44 -10.66 -19.27
N GLU A 207 -7.93 -10.10 -18.16
CA GLU A 207 -7.47 -8.83 -17.66
C GLU A 207 -6.30 -9.00 -16.69
N LEU A 208 -5.39 -8.02 -16.70
CA LEU A 208 -4.29 -7.90 -15.77
C LEU A 208 -4.55 -6.69 -14.87
N TRP A 209 -4.71 -6.92 -13.57
CA TRP A 209 -4.97 -5.89 -12.57
C TRP A 209 -3.80 -5.73 -11.62
N CYS A 210 -3.76 -4.59 -10.94
CA CYS A 210 -2.83 -4.28 -9.87
C CYS A 210 -3.47 -3.33 -8.85
N GLU A 211 -3.02 -3.39 -7.60
CA GLU A 211 -3.58 -2.64 -6.46
C GLU A 211 -2.52 -1.70 -5.83
N PRO A 212 -1.95 -0.72 -6.56
CA PRO A 212 -1.00 0.21 -5.98
C PRO A 212 -1.68 1.06 -4.90
N GLY A 213 -1.17 0.99 -3.67
CA GLY A 213 -1.51 1.89 -2.58
C GLY A 213 -0.36 2.87 -2.33
N ARG A 214 0.71 2.37 -1.71
CA ARG A 214 1.90 3.16 -1.33
C ARG A 214 2.48 3.96 -2.50
N ALA A 215 2.68 3.34 -3.66
CA ALA A 215 3.20 4.04 -4.83
C ALA A 215 2.38 5.29 -5.18
N LEU A 216 1.04 5.22 -5.14
CA LEU A 216 0.19 6.35 -5.52
C LEU A 216 0.03 7.42 -4.44
N CYS A 217 0.32 7.12 -3.17
CA CYS A 217 -0.01 8.05 -2.08
C CYS A 217 1.13 8.35 -1.10
N ALA A 218 2.30 7.72 -1.20
CA ALA A 218 3.42 8.00 -0.29
C ALA A 218 3.82 9.49 -0.33
N GLU A 219 3.90 10.05 -1.53
CA GLU A 219 4.28 11.44 -1.81
C GLU A 219 3.18 12.46 -1.49
N TYR A 220 1.95 12.03 -1.21
CA TYR A 220 0.78 12.91 -1.07
C TYR A 220 0.79 13.80 0.18
N ALA A 221 1.46 13.39 1.27
CA ALA A 221 1.38 14.13 2.52
C ALA A 221 2.66 14.09 3.35
N SER A 222 2.93 15.22 3.99
CA SER A 222 3.92 15.40 5.06
C SER A 222 3.21 15.64 6.41
N LEU A 223 3.96 15.43 7.49
CA LEU A 223 3.55 15.76 8.85
C LEU A 223 4.41 16.90 9.39
N LEU A 224 3.77 17.97 9.88
CA LEU A 224 4.46 19.02 10.62
C LEU A 224 4.35 18.75 12.12
N VAL A 225 5.50 18.67 12.79
CA VAL A 225 5.59 18.48 14.24
C VAL A 225 6.38 19.61 14.87
N ARG A 226 6.03 19.97 16.10
CA ARG A 226 6.79 20.92 16.91
C ARG A 226 7.67 20.16 17.89
N VAL A 227 8.91 20.62 18.05
CA VAL A 227 9.81 20.13 19.10
C VAL A 227 9.40 20.75 20.43
N GLU A 228 8.97 19.93 21.39
CA GLU A 228 8.61 20.37 22.74
C GLU A 228 9.82 20.40 23.67
N ARG A 229 10.78 19.50 23.44
CA ARG A 229 11.99 19.38 24.25
C ARG A 229 13.12 18.72 23.46
N ARG A 230 14.36 19.07 23.80
CA ARG A 230 15.56 18.36 23.34
C ARG A 230 16.36 17.83 24.54
N ARG A 231 16.85 16.60 24.43
CA ARG A 231 17.82 15.99 25.36
C ARG A 231 18.93 15.32 24.55
N GLY A 232 20.04 16.02 24.35
CA GLY A 232 21.13 15.53 23.49
C GLY A 232 20.67 15.40 22.03
N ASP A 233 20.68 14.17 21.51
CA ASP A 233 20.20 13.76 20.19
C ASP A 233 18.76 13.19 20.21
N GLU A 234 18.05 13.30 21.34
CA GLU A 234 16.64 12.94 21.47
C GLU A 234 15.77 14.20 21.39
N LEU A 235 14.83 14.23 20.43
CA LEU A 235 13.80 15.27 20.32
C LEU A 235 12.45 14.72 20.77
N TYR A 236 11.79 15.43 21.66
CA TYR A 236 10.40 15.16 22.05
C TYR A 236 9.51 16.02 21.18
N ILE A 237 8.66 15.38 20.39
CA ILE A 237 7.77 16.02 19.42
C ILE A 237 6.31 15.77 19.79
N ASN A 238 5.41 16.57 19.23
CA ASN A 238 3.98 16.55 19.53
C ASN A 238 3.15 15.57 18.68
N ASP A 239 3.78 14.67 17.94
CA ASP A 239 3.18 13.50 17.26
C ASP A 239 4.13 12.30 17.45
N GLY A 240 3.67 11.08 17.21
CA GLY A 240 4.39 9.87 17.61
C GLY A 240 3.88 8.59 17.01
N ALA A 241 4.28 7.47 17.62
CA ALA A 241 3.97 6.11 17.20
C ALA A 241 2.46 5.82 17.14
N TYR A 242 1.69 6.43 18.04
CA TYR A 242 0.22 6.33 18.09
C TYR A 242 -0.50 7.38 17.23
N GLY A 243 0.26 8.36 16.74
CA GLY A 243 -0.16 9.33 15.75
C GLY A 243 0.18 8.82 14.34
N ALA A 244 0.86 9.63 13.54
CA ALA A 244 1.19 9.27 12.15
C ALA A 244 2.50 8.50 11.97
N LEU A 245 3.28 8.27 13.04
CA LEU A 245 4.64 7.71 12.97
C LEU A 245 4.74 6.25 13.42
N PHE A 246 3.65 5.48 13.32
CA PHE A 246 3.63 4.06 13.68
C PHE A 246 4.76 3.26 13.00
N ASP A 247 4.92 3.43 11.67
CA ASP A 247 5.95 2.74 10.89
C ASP A 247 7.36 3.11 11.35
N ALA A 248 7.59 4.37 11.73
CA ALA A 248 8.88 4.82 12.23
C ALA A 248 9.25 4.20 13.57
N ALA A 249 8.26 4.01 14.46
CA ALA A 249 8.47 3.49 15.80
C ALA A 249 8.59 1.95 15.81
N HIS A 250 7.66 1.26 15.16
CA HIS A 250 7.49 -0.18 15.31
C HIS A 250 8.16 -0.99 14.20
N ILE A 251 8.28 -0.42 13.00
CA ILE A 251 8.92 -1.07 11.85
C ILE A 251 10.35 -0.55 11.66
N GLY A 252 10.70 0.57 12.29
CA GLY A 252 11.99 1.24 12.11
C GLY A 252 12.11 1.92 10.75
N TRP A 253 10.97 2.31 10.15
CA TRP A 253 10.94 3.03 8.89
C TRP A 253 11.55 4.42 9.05
N ARG A 254 12.40 4.81 8.10
CA ARG A 254 13.06 6.12 8.12
C ARG A 254 12.36 7.02 7.10
N PHE A 255 11.88 8.16 7.58
CA PHE A 255 11.26 9.19 6.75
C PHE A 255 12.24 10.34 6.55
N PRO A 256 12.23 11.02 5.39
CA PRO A 256 12.99 12.25 5.22
C PRO A 256 12.41 13.33 6.14
N VAL A 257 13.29 14.19 6.66
CA VAL A 257 12.90 15.25 7.58
C VAL A 257 13.57 16.56 7.18
N LYS A 258 12.90 17.67 7.47
CA LYS A 258 13.40 19.03 7.22
C LYS A 258 13.04 19.94 8.38
N LEU A 259 14.00 20.75 8.82
CA LEU A 259 13.75 21.82 9.80
C LEU A 259 13.05 22.99 9.10
N LEU A 260 11.89 23.42 9.62
CA LEU A 260 11.16 24.58 9.15
C LEU A 260 11.38 25.74 10.12
N ARG A 261 12.25 26.68 9.75
CA ARG A 261 12.61 27.83 10.58
C ARG A 261 13.02 29.01 9.72
N GLU A 262 12.64 30.21 10.13
CA GLU A 262 13.09 31.45 9.51
C GLU A 262 14.00 32.24 10.48
N PRO A 263 15.25 32.59 10.07
CA PRO A 263 15.93 32.16 8.86
C PRO A 263 16.33 30.67 8.90
N ASP A 264 16.61 30.10 7.72
CA ASP A 264 17.08 28.73 7.59
C ASP A 264 18.35 28.47 8.42
N SER A 265 18.48 27.24 8.93
CA SER A 265 19.72 26.82 9.58
C SER A 265 20.84 26.63 8.57
N ASN A 266 22.03 27.12 8.93
CA ASN A 266 23.28 26.77 8.23
C ASN A 266 24.13 25.77 9.04
N ALA A 267 23.59 25.23 10.13
CA ALA A 267 24.30 24.26 10.95
C ALA A 267 24.32 22.90 10.26
N ARG A 268 25.39 22.11 10.48
CA ARG A 268 25.49 20.78 9.90
C ARG A 268 24.42 19.84 10.45
N ASP A 269 23.96 18.91 9.62
CA ASP A 269 23.05 17.87 10.04
C ASP A 269 23.74 16.83 10.94
N VAL A 270 22.99 16.36 11.94
CA VAL A 270 23.35 15.23 12.79
C VAL A 270 22.15 14.31 12.95
N ALA A 271 22.40 13.07 13.35
CA ALA A 271 21.35 12.10 13.60
C ALA A 271 20.60 12.42 14.90
N PHE A 272 19.28 12.43 14.81
CA PHE A 272 18.37 12.48 15.96
C PHE A 272 17.49 11.23 16.04
N SER A 273 16.97 10.99 17.23
CA SER A 273 15.83 10.10 17.48
C SER A 273 14.66 10.93 18.02
N PHE A 274 13.44 10.44 17.83
CA PHE A 274 12.23 11.13 18.29
C PHE A 274 11.53 10.33 19.39
N TYR A 275 10.93 11.05 20.34
CA TYR A 275 9.90 10.55 21.25
C TYR A 275 8.61 11.30 20.96
N GLY A 276 7.51 10.55 20.90
CA GLY A 276 6.19 11.15 20.81
C GLY A 276 5.69 11.69 22.15
N PRO A 277 4.45 12.22 22.17
CA PRO A 277 3.90 12.94 23.32
C PRO A 277 3.30 12.03 24.40
N THR A 278 3.22 10.71 24.17
CA THR A 278 2.57 9.79 25.10
C THR A 278 3.48 9.37 26.25
N CYS A 279 2.89 8.77 27.29
CA CYS A 279 3.63 8.19 28.42
C CYS A 279 4.05 6.73 28.17
N ASP A 280 3.98 6.24 26.93
CA ASP A 280 4.36 4.87 26.58
C ASP A 280 5.78 4.85 26.02
N ASP A 281 6.64 3.95 26.53
CA ASP A 281 8.02 3.82 26.08
C ASP A 281 8.13 3.34 24.62
N MET A 282 7.06 2.73 24.07
CA MET A 282 6.97 2.36 22.66
C MET A 282 6.76 3.56 21.74
N ASP A 283 6.47 4.75 22.29
CA ASP A 283 6.33 6.00 21.54
C ASP A 283 7.71 6.63 21.22
N ARG A 284 8.56 5.83 20.60
CA ARG A 284 9.93 6.16 20.27
C ARG A 284 10.25 5.75 18.84
N MET A 285 10.76 6.70 18.07
CA MET A 285 11.28 6.48 16.73
C MET A 285 12.81 6.58 16.76
N ALA A 286 13.50 5.46 16.52
CA ALA A 286 14.94 5.36 16.72
C ALA A 286 15.78 6.17 15.71
N GLY A 287 15.24 6.46 14.52
CA GLY A 287 15.95 7.20 13.47
C GLY A 287 16.98 6.36 12.69
N PRO A 288 18.07 6.98 12.19
CA PRO A 288 18.42 8.39 12.36
C PRO A 288 17.52 9.32 11.53
N PHE A 289 17.12 10.42 12.13
CA PHE A 289 16.50 11.57 11.45
C PHE A 289 17.54 12.69 11.35
N MET A 290 17.97 13.02 10.14
CA MET A 290 19.05 13.96 9.91
C MET A 290 18.50 15.39 9.96
N LEU A 291 18.89 16.16 10.98
CA LEU A 291 18.46 17.55 11.15
C LEU A 291 19.64 18.43 11.59
N PRO A 292 19.58 19.76 11.36
CA PRO A 292 20.61 20.68 11.80
C PRO A 292 20.87 20.57 13.31
N VAL A 293 22.14 20.56 13.72
CA VAL A 293 22.54 20.35 15.13
C VAL A 293 22.00 21.43 16.08
N ASP A 294 21.53 22.56 15.57
CA ASP A 294 20.97 23.67 16.31
C ASP A 294 19.43 23.66 16.38
N VAL A 295 18.77 22.56 15.99
CA VAL A 295 17.34 22.34 16.22
C VAL A 295 17.01 22.34 17.72
N GLY A 296 15.95 23.03 18.13
CA GLY A 296 15.60 23.19 19.54
C GLY A 296 14.11 23.27 19.81
N PRO A 297 13.73 23.37 21.10
CA PRO A 297 12.33 23.54 21.48
C PRO A 297 11.68 24.75 20.81
N GLY A 298 10.46 24.58 20.31
CA GLY A 298 9.71 25.60 19.56
C GLY A 298 9.90 25.51 18.04
N ASP A 299 10.96 24.86 17.55
CA ASP A 299 11.16 24.65 16.12
C ASP A 299 10.15 23.64 15.56
N TYR A 300 9.84 23.80 14.27
CA TYR A 300 8.99 22.87 13.53
C TYR A 300 9.81 21.99 12.61
N ILE A 301 9.44 20.71 12.52
CA ILE A 301 10.04 19.73 11.64
C ILE A 301 8.95 19.23 10.71
N GLU A 302 9.24 19.24 9.41
CA GLU A 302 8.49 18.50 8.42
C GLU A 302 9.04 17.07 8.36
N ILE A 303 8.15 16.08 8.43
CA ILE A 303 8.44 14.68 8.18
C ILE A 303 7.71 14.30 6.89
N GLY A 304 8.47 14.09 5.81
CA GLY A 304 7.92 13.87 4.48
C GLY A 304 7.56 12.41 4.19
N MET A 305 6.95 12.18 3.02
CA MET A 305 6.65 10.85 2.48
C MET A 305 5.72 9.99 3.36
N LEU A 306 4.85 10.64 4.14
CA LEU A 306 3.94 10.01 5.11
C LEU A 306 2.52 9.79 4.58
N GLY A 307 2.29 10.03 3.29
CA GLY A 307 0.96 9.90 2.71
C GLY A 307 0.48 8.45 2.66
N ALA A 308 1.37 7.45 2.72
CA ALA A 308 0.99 6.04 2.79
C ALA A 308 1.05 5.50 4.23
N TYR A 309 -0.07 4.96 4.70
CA TYR A 309 -0.33 4.32 6.00
C TYR A 309 -0.17 5.19 7.24
N GLY A 310 0.61 6.28 7.20
CA GLY A 310 0.80 7.18 8.35
C GLY A 310 -0.52 7.72 8.89
N CYS A 311 -1.32 8.36 8.03
CA CYS A 311 -2.64 8.86 8.44
C CYS A 311 -3.66 7.75 8.72
N ALA A 312 -3.58 6.62 8.01
CA ALA A 312 -4.53 5.51 8.14
C ALA A 312 -4.38 4.75 9.47
N MET A 313 -3.17 4.73 10.04
CA MET A 313 -2.87 4.04 11.31
C MET A 313 -3.00 4.94 12.54
N ARG A 314 -3.31 6.23 12.35
CA ARG A 314 -3.45 7.20 13.45
C ARG A 314 -4.57 6.82 14.40
N THR A 315 -4.32 6.97 15.69
CA THR A 315 -5.29 6.73 16.77
C THR A 315 -5.56 8.01 17.58
N GLY A 316 -6.52 7.94 18.51
CA GLY A 316 -6.76 8.97 19.53
C GLY A 316 -6.15 8.62 20.90
N PHE A 317 -5.10 7.81 20.94
CA PHE A 317 -4.52 7.30 22.19
C PHE A 317 -4.06 8.45 23.11
N ASN A 318 -4.36 8.34 24.41
CA ASN A 318 -4.19 9.41 25.41
C ASN A 318 -4.88 10.76 25.08
N GLY A 319 -5.82 10.77 24.12
CA GLY A 319 -6.51 11.98 23.68
C GLY A 319 -5.70 12.86 22.73
N PHE A 320 -4.52 12.41 22.28
CA PHE A 320 -3.78 13.09 21.22
C PHE A 320 -4.43 12.80 19.88
N THR A 321 -4.77 13.83 19.12
CA THR A 321 -5.43 13.72 17.83
C THR A 321 -4.66 14.46 16.76
N ALA A 322 -5.06 14.23 15.50
CA ALA A 322 -4.58 14.99 14.36
C ALA A 322 -4.71 16.51 14.58
N GLY A 323 -3.70 17.25 14.12
CA GLY A 323 -3.80 18.70 13.94
C GLY A 323 -4.58 19.09 12.70
N GLU A 324 -4.52 20.37 12.36
CA GLU A 324 -5.10 20.93 11.15
C GLU A 324 -4.48 20.31 9.88
N ARG A 325 -5.27 20.23 8.81
CA ARG A 325 -4.79 19.85 7.48
C ARG A 325 -4.76 21.09 6.60
N VAL A 326 -3.68 21.25 5.87
CA VAL A 326 -3.49 22.35 4.93
C VAL A 326 -3.04 21.76 3.60
N ILE A 327 -3.63 22.22 2.51
CA ILE A 327 -3.23 21.84 1.15
C ILE A 327 -2.02 22.68 0.79
N MET A 328 -0.98 22.03 0.30
CA MET A 328 0.26 22.65 -0.17
C MET A 328 0.54 22.17 -1.59
N ASP A 329 1.20 23.02 -2.38
CA ASP A 329 1.59 22.74 -3.76
C ASP A 329 3.10 22.46 -3.88
N ASP A 330 3.80 22.29 -2.76
CA ASP A 330 5.22 21.96 -2.70
C ASP A 330 5.49 20.54 -3.26
N GLU A 331 6.62 20.38 -3.93
CA GLU A 331 7.09 19.06 -4.39
C GLU A 331 7.45 18.16 -3.19
N PRO A 332 7.25 16.83 -3.30
CA PRO A 332 7.60 15.91 -2.23
C PRO A 332 9.12 15.89 -2.00
N MET A 333 9.55 15.58 -0.77
CA MET A 333 10.99 15.52 -0.42
C MET A 333 11.79 14.49 -1.24
N ALA A 334 11.12 13.50 -1.82
CA ALA A 334 11.69 12.54 -2.76
C ALA A 334 10.58 12.06 -3.69
N SER A 335 10.91 11.73 -4.94
CA SER A 335 9.94 11.18 -5.88
C SER A 335 10.50 10.01 -6.66
N LEU A 336 9.64 9.03 -6.96
CA LEU A 336 9.94 7.99 -7.96
C LEU A 336 9.57 8.39 -9.39
N TYR A 337 8.81 9.47 -9.56
CA TYR A 337 8.16 9.83 -10.82
C TYR A 337 8.87 11.00 -11.51
N ILE A 338 9.49 11.86 -10.73
CA ILE A 338 10.26 12.99 -11.22
C ILE A 338 11.68 12.50 -11.48
N ALA A 339 12.12 12.62 -12.73
CA ALA A 339 13.50 12.36 -13.06
C ALA A 339 14.36 13.51 -12.53
N ASP A 340 15.16 13.27 -11.49
CA ASP A 340 16.34 14.10 -11.27
C ASP A 340 17.25 13.91 -12.49
N GLU A 341 17.36 14.94 -13.34
CA GLU A 341 18.33 14.96 -14.43
C GLU A 341 19.76 14.73 -13.87
N ASP A 342 20.01 15.11 -12.62
CA ASP A 342 21.29 14.95 -11.91
C ASP A 342 21.60 13.51 -11.45
N VAL A 343 20.59 12.65 -11.23
CA VAL A 343 20.82 11.27 -10.75
C VAL A 343 21.13 10.31 -11.90
N ARG A 344 20.68 10.62 -13.13
CA ARG A 344 20.93 9.75 -14.30
C ARG A 344 22.38 9.80 -14.78
N GLU A 345 23.11 10.90 -14.59
CA GLU A 345 24.54 10.97 -14.98
C GLU A 345 25.45 10.11 -14.09
N ALA A 346 25.08 9.87 -12.82
CA ALA A 346 25.94 9.15 -11.87
C ALA A 346 26.07 7.65 -12.15
N VAL A 347 25.17 7.05 -12.94
CA VAL A 347 25.11 5.59 -13.15
C VAL A 347 25.70 5.17 -14.51
N SER A 348 26.02 6.09 -15.41
CA SER A 348 26.58 5.79 -16.74
C SER A 348 28.07 6.06 -16.88
N SER A 349 28.92 5.54 -16.00
CA SER A 349 30.37 5.51 -16.29
C SER A 349 31.12 4.39 -15.58
N ASN A 350 30.76 3.13 -15.80
CA ASN A 350 31.66 2.00 -15.52
C ASN A 350 31.50 0.89 -16.57
N VAL A 351 31.91 1.19 -17.80
CA VAL A 351 32.35 0.17 -18.76
C VAL A 351 33.79 0.49 -19.14
N ILE A 352 34.73 -0.09 -18.39
CA ILE A 352 36.12 -0.19 -18.83
C ILE A 352 36.13 -1.24 -19.94
N LYS A 353 36.31 -0.78 -21.18
CA LYS A 353 36.67 -1.67 -22.29
C LYS A 353 38.10 -2.15 -22.05
N LEU A 354 38.28 -3.47 -21.94
CA LEU A 354 39.53 -4.15 -22.26
C LEU A 354 39.43 -4.70 -23.69
#